data_AF-A0A965RJ10-F1
#
_entry.id   AF-A0A965RJ10-F1
#
_cell.length_a   1.000
_cell.length_b   1.000
_cell.length_c   1.000
_cell.angle_alpha   90.00
_cell.angle_beta   90.00
_cell.angle_gamma   90.00
#
_symmetry.space_group_name_H-M   'P 1'
#
loop_
_entity.id
_entity.type
_entity.pdbx_description
1 polymer ?
#
loop_
_entity_poly.entity_id
_entity_poly.type
_entity_poly.pdbx_seq_one_letter_code
_entity_poly.pdbx_strand_id
1 'polypeptide(L)'
;MFKSRSEELLDSIQTNIECPPATQDISLNLYNRKICVEKANYGPANPELDNNNFWQKKAELFKTSVEEAQTMRCKNCAAFVIKEKMRRCIEKGIASTSINEEDIAKDIIDEANLGYCELFDFKCAGDRTCDAWITGGPLGDS
;
A
#
# COMPACT_ATOMS: atom_id res chain seq x y z
N MET A 1 31.22 -9.75 -5.91
CA MET A 1 30.69 -10.44 -4.70
C MET A 1 29.93 -11.65 -5.22
N PHE A 2 30.35 -12.87 -4.92
CA PHE A 2 29.65 -14.07 -5.38
C PHE A 2 28.48 -14.32 -4.43
N LYS A 3 27.25 -14.24 -4.95
CA LYS A 3 26.05 -14.62 -4.19
C LYS A 3 26.03 -16.14 -4.03
N SER A 4 25.61 -16.61 -2.87
CA SER A 4 25.45 -18.05 -2.66
C SER A 4 24.27 -18.57 -3.48
N ARG A 5 24.28 -19.86 -3.86
CA ARG A 5 23.16 -20.49 -4.57
C ARG A 5 21.84 -20.35 -3.80
N SER A 6 21.89 -20.29 -2.47
CA SER A 6 20.72 -20.07 -1.61
C SER A 6 20.20 -18.64 -1.70
N GLU A 7 21.09 -17.65 -1.76
CA GLU A 7 20.73 -16.24 -2.00
C GLU A 7 20.15 -16.04 -3.39
N GLU A 8 20.74 -16.67 -4.42
CA GLU A 8 20.18 -16.65 -5.78
C GLU A 8 18.80 -17.31 -5.84
N LEU A 9 18.57 -18.39 -5.09
CA LEU A 9 17.27 -19.04 -5.04
C LEU A 9 16.24 -18.19 -4.30
N LEU A 10 16.61 -17.55 -3.19
CA LEU A 10 15.75 -16.63 -2.45
C LEU A 10 15.43 -15.38 -3.29
N ASP A 11 16.42 -14.80 -3.96
CA ASP A 11 16.23 -13.73 -4.93
C ASP A 11 15.30 -14.20 -6.05
N SER A 12 15.47 -15.42 -6.58
CA SER A 12 14.58 -15.95 -7.63
C SER A 12 13.13 -16.13 -7.15
N ILE A 13 12.92 -16.52 -5.90
CA ILE A 13 11.58 -16.70 -5.31
C ILE A 13 10.95 -15.34 -5.01
N GLN A 14 11.72 -14.38 -4.47
CA GLN A 14 11.25 -13.00 -4.25
C GLN A 14 10.99 -12.27 -5.57
N THR A 15 11.80 -12.52 -6.59
CA THR A 15 11.61 -12.00 -7.94
C THR A 15 10.56 -12.76 -8.75
N ASN A 16 9.95 -13.82 -8.22
CA ASN A 16 8.82 -14.54 -8.83
C ASN A 16 7.44 -14.13 -8.29
N ILE A 17 7.34 -13.07 -7.49
CA ILE A 17 6.03 -12.46 -7.15
C ILE A 17 5.40 -11.94 -8.45
N GLU A 18 4.49 -12.70 -9.07
CA GLU A 18 3.74 -12.21 -10.23
C GLU A 18 3.02 -10.90 -9.86
N CYS A 19 3.07 -9.91 -10.75
CA CYS A 19 2.42 -8.64 -10.50
C CYS A 19 0.92 -8.86 -10.26
N PRO A 20 0.38 -8.53 -9.07
CA PRO A 20 -1.03 -8.73 -8.82
C PRO A 20 -1.88 -7.95 -9.84
N PRO A 21 -2.97 -8.53 -10.38
CA PRO A 21 -3.74 -7.89 -11.45
C PRO A 21 -4.18 -6.45 -11.09
N ALA A 22 -4.55 -6.19 -9.83
CA ALA A 22 -4.97 -4.87 -9.35
C ALA A 22 -3.87 -3.78 -9.39
N THR A 23 -2.59 -4.16 -9.56
CA THR A 23 -1.52 -3.19 -9.79
C THR A 23 -1.63 -2.56 -11.18
N GLN A 24 -2.12 -3.31 -12.17
CA GLN A 24 -2.18 -2.91 -13.58
C GLN A 24 -3.61 -2.68 -14.09
N ASP A 25 -4.63 -3.35 -13.52
CA ASP A 25 -6.05 -3.13 -13.84
C ASP A 25 -6.67 -2.12 -12.87
N ILE A 26 -7.02 -0.94 -13.39
CA ILE A 26 -7.65 0.13 -12.60
C ILE A 26 -9.06 -0.23 -12.13
N SER A 27 -9.83 -1.00 -12.91
CA SER A 27 -11.20 -1.38 -12.55
C SER A 27 -11.20 -2.33 -11.36
N LEU A 28 -10.33 -3.34 -11.40
CA LEU A 28 -10.13 -4.26 -10.27
C LEU A 28 -9.59 -3.53 -9.04
N ASN A 29 -8.62 -2.62 -9.24
CA ASN A 29 -8.08 -1.80 -8.16
C ASN A 29 -9.16 -0.97 -7.44
N LEU A 30 -10.05 -0.34 -8.21
CA LEU A 30 -11.14 0.47 -7.67
C LEU A 30 -12.19 -0.39 -6.96
N TYR A 31 -12.51 -1.56 -7.51
CA TYR A 31 -13.39 -2.54 -6.88
C TYR A 31 -12.86 -2.97 -5.52
N ASN A 32 -11.59 -3.37 -5.46
CA ASN A 32 -10.93 -3.79 -4.23
C ASN A 32 -10.78 -2.65 -3.20
N ARG A 33 -10.44 -1.44 -3.66
CA ARG A 33 -10.44 -0.24 -2.80
C ARG A 33 -11.83 0.00 -2.19
N LYS A 34 -12.90 -0.13 -2.98
CA LYS A 34 -14.27 0.02 -2.49
C LYS A 34 -14.60 -0.97 -1.38
N ILE A 35 -14.18 -2.24 -1.52
CA ILE A 35 -14.33 -3.25 -0.46
C ILE A 35 -13.62 -2.79 0.82
N CYS A 36 -12.38 -2.29 0.72
CA CYS A 36 -11.63 -1.82 1.88
C CYS A 36 -12.30 -0.59 2.55
N VAL A 37 -12.86 0.33 1.77
CA VAL A 37 -13.65 1.46 2.27
C VAL A 37 -14.89 0.98 3.03
N GLU A 38 -15.65 0.05 2.47
CA GLU A 38 -16.93 -0.41 3.05
C GLU A 38 -16.76 -1.38 4.23
N LYS A 39 -15.72 -2.22 4.20
CA LYS A 39 -15.53 -3.30 5.18
C LYS A 39 -14.52 -2.97 6.27
N ALA A 40 -13.61 -2.04 6.00
CA ALA A 40 -12.53 -1.70 6.92
C ALA A 40 -12.31 -0.19 7.03
N ASN A 41 -13.29 0.64 6.67
CA ASN A 41 -13.22 2.10 6.82
C ASN A 41 -11.90 2.70 6.33
N TYR A 42 -11.45 2.29 5.14
CA TYR A 42 -10.24 2.83 4.52
C TYR A 42 -10.36 4.34 4.33
N GLY A 43 -9.49 5.10 4.98
CA GLY A 43 -9.57 6.56 5.02
C GLY A 43 -8.59 7.21 6.00
N PRO A 44 -8.82 8.48 6.36
CA PRO A 44 -9.81 9.36 5.72
C PRO A 44 -9.41 9.64 4.26
N ALA A 45 -10.33 10.15 3.44
CA ALA A 45 -10.06 10.42 2.03
C ALA A 45 -8.91 11.43 1.86
N ASN A 46 -8.89 12.50 2.64
CA ASN A 46 -7.75 13.41 2.70
C ASN A 46 -7.17 13.41 4.13
N PRO A 47 -6.07 12.69 4.39
CA PRO A 47 -5.38 12.66 5.68
C PRO A 47 -4.90 14.01 6.22
N GLU A 48 -4.74 15.02 5.36
CA GLU A 48 -4.24 16.35 5.72
C GLU A 48 -5.30 17.24 6.41
N LEU A 49 -6.57 16.83 6.38
CA LEU A 49 -7.63 17.52 7.11
C LEU A 49 -7.76 16.96 8.54
N ASP A 50 -8.36 17.73 9.44
CA ASP A 50 -8.50 17.35 10.86
C ASP A 50 -9.16 15.97 11.06
N ASN A 51 -10.21 15.67 10.27
CA ASN A 51 -10.92 14.38 10.31
C ASN A 51 -11.28 13.88 11.73
N ASN A 52 -11.58 14.80 12.66
CA ASN A 52 -11.73 14.50 14.10
C ASN A 52 -12.64 13.29 14.40
N ASN A 53 -13.81 13.21 13.76
CA ASN A 53 -14.76 12.09 13.94
C ASN A 53 -14.18 10.74 13.43
N PHE A 54 -13.45 10.76 12.31
CA PHE A 54 -12.81 9.55 11.79
C PHE A 54 -11.77 9.02 12.79
N TRP A 55 -10.92 9.90 13.33
CA TRP A 55 -9.89 9.50 14.27
C TRP A 55 -10.45 9.08 15.63
N GLN A 56 -11.52 9.72 16.11
CA GLN A 56 -12.23 9.27 17.31
C GLN A 56 -12.76 7.85 17.16
N LYS A 57 -13.45 7.55 16.05
CA LYS A 57 -13.93 6.18 15.76
C LYS A 57 -12.79 5.17 15.64
N LYS A 58 -11.66 5.57 15.07
CA LYS A 58 -10.47 4.73 14.97
C LYS A 58 -9.88 4.42 16.35
N ALA A 59 -9.77 5.43 17.20
CA ALA A 59 -9.30 5.30 18.58
C ALA A 59 -10.21 4.38 19.40
N GLU A 60 -11.54 4.54 19.28
CA GLU A 60 -12.53 3.66 19.91
C GLU A 60 -12.40 2.21 19.44
N LEU A 61 -12.23 1.99 18.13
CA LEU A 61 -12.06 0.66 17.55
C LEU A 61 -10.82 -0.05 18.10
N PHE A 62 -9.67 0.63 18.12
CA PHE A 62 -8.41 0.07 18.58
C PHE A 62 -8.20 0.17 20.10
N LYS A 63 -9.17 0.74 20.83
CA LYS A 63 -9.13 0.97 22.28
C LYS A 63 -7.88 1.74 22.72
N THR A 64 -7.59 2.81 22.02
CA THR A 64 -6.40 3.64 22.23
C THR A 64 -6.75 5.14 22.16
N SER A 65 -5.75 6.04 22.24
CA SER A 65 -5.95 7.48 22.07
C SER A 65 -6.04 7.88 20.59
N VAL A 66 -6.57 9.08 20.32
CA VAL A 66 -6.61 9.64 18.96
C VAL A 66 -5.20 9.79 18.39
N GLU A 67 -4.26 10.23 19.23
CA GLU A 67 -2.86 10.43 18.86
C GLU A 67 -2.21 9.10 18.45
N GLU A 68 -2.43 8.03 19.24
CA GLU A 68 -1.89 6.71 18.90
C GLU A 68 -2.55 6.15 17.63
N ALA A 69 -3.88 6.26 17.50
CA ALA A 69 -4.60 5.83 16.30
C ALA A 69 -4.12 6.56 15.03
N GLN A 70 -3.73 7.83 15.14
CA GLN A 70 -3.15 8.59 14.03
C GLN A 70 -1.78 8.09 13.59
N THR A 71 -1.06 7.34 14.44
CA THR A 71 0.19 6.69 14.05
C THR A 71 -0.02 5.40 13.25
N MET A 72 -1.21 4.79 13.33
CA MET A 72 -1.53 3.51 12.68
C MET A 72 -1.85 3.73 11.20
N ARG A 73 -0.83 3.81 10.35
CA ARG A 73 -0.93 4.16 8.92
C ARG A 73 -0.56 3.00 8.02
N CYS A 74 -1.03 3.01 6.78
CA CYS A 74 -0.65 1.97 5.82
C CYS A 74 0.87 1.90 5.64
N LYS A 75 1.59 3.02 5.66
CA LYS A 75 3.05 3.07 5.55
C LYS A 75 3.82 2.34 6.65
N ASN A 76 3.20 2.03 7.80
CA ASN A 76 3.79 1.20 8.86
C ASN A 76 2.98 -0.08 9.15
N CYS A 77 2.09 -0.46 8.23
CA CYS A 77 1.29 -1.67 8.32
C CYS A 77 2.07 -2.88 7.77
N ALA A 78 2.08 -4.00 8.48
CA ALA A 78 2.75 -5.24 8.05
C ALA A 78 2.18 -5.85 6.75
N ALA A 79 1.02 -5.38 6.28
CA ALA A 79 0.44 -5.78 5.00
C ALA A 79 0.74 -4.81 3.84
N PHE A 80 1.50 -3.75 4.09
CA PHE A 80 1.85 -2.75 3.08
C PHE A 80 3.17 -3.12 2.42
N VAL A 81 3.09 -3.54 1.16
CA VAL A 81 4.20 -4.05 0.38
C VAL A 81 4.79 -2.93 -0.48
N ILE A 82 6.06 -2.60 -0.22
CA ILE A 82 6.83 -1.58 -0.94
C ILE A 82 8.10 -2.15 -1.60
N LYS A 83 8.18 -3.48 -1.73
CA LYS A 83 9.25 -4.17 -2.49
C LYS A 83 9.42 -3.56 -3.88
N GLU A 84 10.65 -3.48 -4.36
CA GLU A 84 11.01 -2.88 -5.66
C GLU A 84 10.19 -3.48 -6.80
N LYS A 85 10.04 -4.81 -6.82
CA LYS A 85 9.22 -5.50 -7.83
C LYS A 85 7.75 -5.06 -7.77
N MET A 86 7.19 -4.92 -6.56
CA MET A 86 5.79 -4.49 -6.40
C MET A 86 5.59 -3.04 -6.86
N ARG A 87 6.52 -2.15 -6.48
CA ARG A 87 6.50 -0.76 -6.96
C ARG A 87 6.59 -0.68 -8.49
N ARG A 88 7.43 -1.50 -9.14
CA ARG A 88 7.47 -1.62 -10.61
C ARG A 88 6.16 -2.10 -11.22
N CYS A 89 5.45 -3.02 -10.58
CA CYS A 89 4.12 -3.45 -11.05
C CYS A 89 3.11 -2.30 -11.01
N ILE A 90 3.15 -1.48 -9.94
CA ILE A 90 2.32 -0.29 -9.79
C ILE A 90 2.69 0.76 -10.85
N GLU A 91 3.98 1.02 -11.04
CA GLU A 91 4.52 1.98 -12.01
C GLU A 91 4.04 1.66 -13.41
N LYS A 92 4.20 0.41 -13.85
CA LYS A 92 3.71 -0.06 -15.15
C LYS A 92 2.20 0.14 -15.30
N GLY A 93 1.44 -0.12 -14.24
CA GLY A 93 -0.01 0.08 -14.24
C GLY A 93 -0.45 1.55 -14.31
N ILE A 94 0.38 2.48 -13.83
CA ILE A 94 0.13 3.93 -13.93
C ILE A 94 0.57 4.42 -15.32
N ALA A 95 1.77 4.05 -15.77
CA ALA A 95 2.30 4.40 -17.08
C ALA A 95 1.46 3.84 -18.25
N SER A 96 0.72 2.75 -18.05
CA SER A 96 -0.23 2.27 -19.07
C SER A 96 -1.51 3.11 -19.16
N THR A 97 -1.82 3.90 -18.12
CA THR A 97 -2.98 4.81 -18.08
C THR A 97 -2.65 6.25 -18.47
N SER A 98 -1.36 6.62 -18.46
CA SER A 98 -0.84 7.95 -18.77
C SER A 98 0.09 7.86 -19.98
N ILE A 99 -0.15 8.63 -21.04
CA ILE A 99 0.58 8.50 -22.32
C ILE A 99 2.09 8.76 -22.13
N ASN A 100 2.92 7.71 -22.18
CA ASN A 100 4.39 7.72 -22.36
C ASN A 100 5.24 8.54 -21.37
N GLU A 101 4.96 8.48 -20.06
CA GLU A 101 5.79 9.17 -19.05
C GLU A 101 6.06 8.26 -17.84
N GLU A 102 6.99 7.32 -17.98
CA GLU A 102 7.48 6.45 -16.87
C GLU A 102 7.98 7.29 -15.68
N ASP A 103 8.57 8.45 -15.95
CA ASP A 103 9.04 9.36 -14.92
C ASP A 103 7.87 9.93 -14.08
N ILE A 104 6.74 10.26 -14.70
CA ILE A 104 5.54 10.72 -13.97
C ILE A 104 4.93 9.58 -13.14
N ALA A 105 4.99 8.33 -13.62
CA ALA A 105 4.48 7.20 -12.84
C ALA A 105 5.24 7.02 -11.52
N LYS A 106 6.56 7.24 -11.52
CA LYS A 106 7.39 7.21 -10.31
C LYS A 106 7.04 8.38 -9.38
N ASP A 107 6.94 9.59 -9.93
CA ASP A 107 6.57 10.78 -9.15
C ASP A 107 5.20 10.60 -8.48
N ILE A 108 4.21 10.02 -9.18
CA ILE A 108 2.90 9.70 -8.60
C ILE A 108 3.02 8.69 -7.45
N ILE A 109 3.85 7.65 -7.62
CA ILE A 109 4.05 6.65 -6.56
C ILE A 109 4.66 7.28 -5.32
N ASP A 110 5.67 8.14 -5.50
CA ASP A 110 6.38 8.74 -4.39
C ASP A 110 5.56 9.83 -3.69
N GLU A 111 4.91 10.72 -4.45
CA GLU A 111 4.07 11.79 -3.92
C GLU A 111 2.84 11.24 -3.18
N ALA A 112 2.20 10.18 -3.71
CA ALA A 112 1.06 9.55 -3.06
C ALA A 112 1.46 8.41 -2.09
N ASN A 113 2.76 8.19 -1.89
CA ASN A 113 3.31 7.15 -1.02
C ASN A 113 2.65 5.79 -1.29
N LEU A 114 2.65 5.36 -2.56
CA LEU A 114 1.91 4.18 -3.00
C LEU A 114 2.68 2.89 -2.70
N GLY A 115 1.94 1.92 -2.16
CA GLY A 115 2.34 0.54 -2.04
C GLY A 115 1.17 -0.39 -2.35
N TYR A 116 1.39 -1.70 -2.22
CA TYR A 116 0.34 -2.69 -2.39
C TYR A 116 -0.17 -3.18 -1.04
N CYS A 117 -1.49 -3.23 -0.86
CA CYS A 117 -2.09 -3.80 0.34
C CYS A 117 -2.42 -5.28 0.10
N GLU A 118 -1.73 -6.18 0.81
CA GLU A 118 -1.93 -7.64 0.67
C GLU A 118 -3.26 -8.12 1.29
N LEU A 119 -3.86 -7.35 2.21
CA LEU A 119 -5.12 -7.75 2.85
C LEU A 119 -6.35 -7.52 1.98
N PHE A 120 -6.27 -6.55 1.07
CA PHE A 120 -7.42 -6.11 0.25
C PHE A 120 -7.11 -6.04 -1.24
N ASP A 121 -5.91 -6.42 -1.65
CA ASP A 121 -5.48 -6.50 -3.04
C ASP A 121 -5.64 -5.21 -3.86
N PHE A 122 -5.10 -4.10 -3.38
CA PHE A 122 -5.14 -2.84 -4.13
C PHE A 122 -3.92 -1.94 -3.91
N LYS A 123 -3.74 -1.01 -4.84
CA LYS A 123 -2.80 0.13 -4.74
C LYS A 123 -3.28 1.04 -3.62
N CYS A 124 -2.55 1.02 -2.52
CA CYS A 124 -2.87 1.70 -1.28
C CYS A 124 -1.94 2.91 -1.08
N ALA A 125 -2.49 4.02 -0.58
CA ALA A 125 -1.72 5.18 -0.16
C ALA A 125 -1.25 5.01 1.29
N GLY A 126 0.05 5.18 1.52
CA GLY A 126 0.70 4.94 2.80
C GLY A 126 0.20 5.84 3.93
N ASP A 127 -0.23 7.06 3.64
CA ASP A 127 -0.73 8.01 4.64
C ASP A 127 -2.20 7.80 5.02
N ARG A 128 -2.90 6.88 4.35
CA ARG A 128 -4.24 6.45 4.80
C ARG A 128 -4.13 5.32 5.82
N THR A 129 -5.26 4.92 6.40
CA THR A 129 -5.38 3.80 7.33
C THR A 129 -6.67 3.01 7.07
N CYS A 130 -6.79 1.82 7.64
CA CYS A 130 -8.01 1.03 7.67
C CYS A 130 -8.14 0.30 9.01
N ASP A 131 -9.28 -0.31 9.27
CA ASP A 131 -9.59 -1.07 10.49
C ASP A 131 -8.82 -2.38 10.59
N ALA A 132 -8.26 -2.86 9.48
CA ALA A 132 -7.43 -4.06 9.43
C ALA A 132 -5.93 -3.74 9.56
N TRP A 133 -5.56 -2.58 10.11
CA TRP A 133 -4.17 -2.21 10.32
C TRP A 133 -3.47 -3.21 11.25
N ILE A 134 -2.25 -3.62 10.90
CA ILE A 134 -1.43 -4.58 11.66
C ILE A 134 -0.05 -3.96 11.86
N THR A 135 0.43 -3.94 13.10
CA THR A 135 1.76 -3.41 13.45
C THR A 135 2.91 -4.22 12.82
N GLY A 136 4.06 -3.58 12.61
CA GLY A 136 5.30 -4.23 12.20
C GLY A 136 5.73 -4.01 10.75
N GLY A 137 5.10 -3.09 10.02
CA GLY A 137 5.42 -2.80 8.62
C GLY A 137 6.36 -1.61 8.39
N PRO A 138 6.66 -1.29 7.12
CA PRO A 138 6.16 -1.93 5.89
C PRO A 138 7.00 -3.13 5.43
N LEU A 139 6.44 -3.96 4.54
CA LEU A 139 7.16 -5.06 3.87
C LEU A 139 7.96 -4.52 2.68
N GLY A 140 9.22 -4.16 2.94
CA GLY A 140 10.20 -3.76 1.93
C GLY A 140 11.20 -4.85 1.58
N ASP A 141 12.17 -4.50 0.74
CA ASP A 141 13.37 -5.30 0.54
C ASP A 141 14.38 -4.92 1.64
N SER A 142 14.84 -5.92 2.39
CA SER A 142 15.69 -5.75 3.59
C SER A 142 17.17 -5.73 3.23
#